data_AF-A0A5C7Z2Y9-F1
#
_entry.id   AF-A0A5C7Z2Y9-F1
#
_cell.length_a   1.000
_cell.length_b   1.000
_cell.length_c   1.000
_cell.angle_alpha   90.00
_cell.angle_beta   90.00
_cell.angle_gamma   90.00
#
_symmetry.space_group_name_H-M   'P 1'
#
loop_
_entity.id
_entity.type
_entity.pdbx_description
1 polymer ?
#
loop_
_entity_poly.entity_id
_entity_poly.type
_entity_poly.pdbx_seq_one_letter_code
_entity_poly.pdbx_strand_id
1 'polypeptide(L)' 'RVVRLGIQDPELNAKMDSFNFNGTRMTNLEMETGAIYGLGKLLGHNCLSLNAIIANRATGTFSEDPYKAVDELIEYTLN' A
#
# COMPACT_ATOMS: atom_id res chain seq x y z
N ARG A 1 -2.31 28.71 8.43
CA ARG A 1 -1.18 28.21 9.26
C ARG A 1 -0.97 26.74 8.92
N VAL A 2 0.25 26.30 8.58
CA VAL A 2 0.55 24.89 8.23
C VAL A 2 1.31 24.26 9.41
N VAL A 3 0.87 23.09 9.87
CA VAL A 3 1.41 22.39 11.06
C VAL A 3 2.33 21.21 10.68
N ARG A 4 2.55 20.99 9.38
CA ARG A 4 3.41 19.93 8.85
C ARG A 4 4.56 20.49 8.03
N LEU A 5 5.64 19.71 7.92
CA LEU A 5 6.70 19.97 6.97
C LEU A 5 6.13 20.01 5.53
N GLY A 6 6.83 20.76 4.67
CA GLY A 6 6.52 20.78 3.25
C GLY A 6 6.61 19.39 2.63
N ILE A 7 5.95 19.21 1.49
CA ILE A 7 6.08 17.99 0.70
C ILE A 7 7.53 17.95 0.18
N GLN A 8 8.26 16.89 0.54
CA GLN A 8 9.67 16.74 0.14
C GLN A 8 9.80 16.44 -1.37
N ASP A 9 8.96 15.57 -1.91
CA ASP A 9 8.92 15.23 -3.33
C ASP A 9 7.49 15.31 -3.87
N PRO A 10 7.11 16.43 -4.52
CA PRO A 10 5.79 16.60 -5.13
C PRO A 10 5.48 15.61 -6.25
N GLU A 11 6.51 14.99 -6.86
CA GLU A 11 6.36 14.09 -8.00
C GLU A 11 6.33 12.61 -7.61
N LEU A 12 6.46 12.29 -6.31
CA LEU A 12 6.56 10.92 -5.81
C LEU A 12 5.46 10.00 -6.36
N ASN A 13 4.21 10.47 -6.37
CA ASN A 13 3.08 9.69 -6.88
C ASN A 13 3.22 9.33 -8.37
N ALA A 14 3.67 10.27 -9.21
CA ALA A 14 3.88 10.03 -10.63
C ALA A 14 5.07 9.09 -10.89
N LYS A 15 6.11 9.16 -10.05
CA LYS A 15 7.26 8.23 -10.10
C LYS A 15 6.85 6.80 -9.75
N MET A 16 6.01 6.62 -8.73
CA MET A 16 5.49 5.30 -8.35
C MET A 16 4.57 4.72 -9.42
N ASP A 17 3.67 5.52 -10.00
CA ASP A 17 2.75 5.09 -11.05
C ASP A 17 3.47 4.64 -12.34
N SER A 18 4.54 5.36 -12.71
CA SER A 18 5.37 5.03 -13.87
C SER A 18 6.42 3.95 -13.60
N PHE A 19 6.61 3.53 -12.35
CA PHE A 19 7.60 2.53 -11.98
C PHE A 19 7.31 1.17 -12.64
N ASN A 20 8.31 0.65 -13.33
CA ASN A 20 8.29 -0.70 -13.88
C ASN A 20 9.71 -1.28 -13.84
N PHE A 21 9.87 -2.40 -13.15
CA PHE A 21 11.12 -3.15 -13.13
C PHE A 21 10.84 -4.60 -13.55
N ASN A 22 11.34 -5.00 -14.72
CA ASN A 22 11.14 -6.34 -15.27
C ASN A 22 9.66 -6.77 -15.31
N GLY A 23 8.76 -5.85 -15.66
CA GLY A 23 7.31 -6.09 -15.67
C GLY A 23 6.63 -5.96 -14.30
N THR A 24 7.40 -5.84 -13.21
CA THR A 24 6.86 -5.60 -11.87
C THR A 24 6.53 -4.12 -11.69
N ARG A 25 5.30 -3.82 -11.32
CA ARG A 25 4.80 -2.45 -11.07
C ARG A 25 4.47 -2.27 -9.59
N MET A 26 4.50 -1.02 -9.12
CA MET A 26 3.95 -0.67 -7.82
C MET A 26 2.42 -0.65 -7.90
N THR A 27 1.75 -1.27 -6.92
CA THR A 27 0.29 -1.42 -6.89
C THR A 27 -0.37 -0.65 -5.74
N ASN A 28 0.36 -0.38 -4.66
CA ASN A 28 -0.12 0.36 -3.50
C ASN A 28 1.00 1.15 -2.82
N LEU A 29 0.61 1.99 -1.86
CA LEU A 29 1.50 2.68 -0.93
C LEU A 29 0.90 2.59 0.47
N GLU A 30 1.63 1.96 1.38
CA GLU A 30 1.33 1.76 2.81
C GLU A 30 2.63 1.96 3.63
N MET A 31 2.62 1.69 4.95
CA MET A 31 3.72 2.12 5.84
C MET A 31 4.37 0.97 6.64
N GLU A 32 3.80 -0.23 6.64
CA GLU A 32 4.13 -1.29 7.58
C GLU A 32 4.89 -2.46 6.91
N THR A 33 4.51 -2.83 5.69
CA THR A 33 4.92 -4.07 5.00
C THR A 33 6.43 -4.17 4.86
N GLY A 34 7.11 -3.07 4.51
CA GLY A 34 8.57 -3.05 4.36
C GLY A 34 9.31 -3.44 5.64
N ALA A 35 8.85 -2.92 6.79
CA ALA A 35 9.43 -3.24 8.09
C ALA A 35 9.12 -4.69 8.51
N ILE A 36 7.88 -5.14 8.31
CA ILE A 36 7.44 -6.51 8.62
C ILE A 36 8.27 -7.52 7.83
N TYR A 37 8.43 -7.33 6.53
CA TYR A 37 9.20 -8.25 5.68
C TYR A 37 10.70 -8.21 6.00
N GLY A 38 11.24 -7.02 6.28
CA GLY A 38 12.64 -6.87 6.69
C GLY A 38 12.93 -7.66 7.98
N LEU A 39 12.12 -7.46 9.02
CA LEU A 39 12.27 -8.16 10.30
C LEU A 39 11.97 -9.65 10.17
N GLY A 40 10.89 -10.03 9.47
CA GLY A 40 10.52 -11.42 9.24
C GLY A 40 11.63 -12.21 8.58
N LYS A 41 12.26 -11.65 7.54
CA LYS A 41 13.41 -12.26 6.87
C LYS A 41 14.60 -12.44 7.81
N LEU A 42 14.91 -11.43 8.64
CA LEU A 42 16.01 -11.51 9.61
C LEU A 42 15.78 -12.56 10.70
N LEU A 43 14.52 -12.78 11.08
CA LEU A 43 14.11 -13.74 12.11
C LEU A 43 13.80 -15.15 11.57
N GLY A 44 13.89 -15.36 10.26
CA GLY A 44 13.58 -16.66 9.64
C GLY A 44 12.08 -16.97 9.57
N HIS A 45 11.23 -15.95 9.59
CA HIS A 45 9.77 -16.09 9.47
C HIS A 45 9.30 -15.89 8.03
N ASN A 46 8.27 -16.65 7.65
CA ASN A 46 7.49 -16.38 6.45
C ASN A 46 6.46 -15.31 6.79
N CYS A 47 6.48 -14.20 6.05
CA CYS A 47 5.54 -13.10 6.24
C CYS A 47 4.75 -12.86 4.96
N LEU A 48 3.50 -12.46 5.13
CA LEU A 48 2.59 -12.08 4.06
C LEU A 48 1.87 -10.80 4.49
N SER A 49 1.66 -9.90 3.54
CA SER A 49 0.82 -8.72 3.69
C SER A 49 -0.22 -8.68 2.59
N LEU A 50 -1.45 -8.40 2.98
CA LEU A 50 -2.61 -8.25 2.12
C LEU A 50 -3.24 -6.88 2.40
N ASN A 51 -3.61 -6.15 1.35
CA ASN A 51 -4.04 -4.76 1.46
C ASN A 51 -5.36 -4.54 0.71
N ALA A 52 -6.36 -3.99 1.39
CA ALA A 52 -7.60 -3.54 0.76
C ALA A 52 -7.42 -2.11 0.23
N ILE A 53 -7.70 -1.90 -1.05
CA ILE A 53 -7.60 -0.57 -1.67
C ILE A 53 -8.88 0.22 -1.38
N ILE A 54 -8.83 1.10 -0.38
CA ILE A 54 -9.96 1.96 0.00
C ILE A 54 -9.95 3.33 -0.72
N ALA A 55 -8.79 3.71 -1.26
CA ALA A 55 -8.60 4.97 -1.97
C ALA A 55 -7.67 4.78 -3.17
N ASN A 56 -8.15 5.11 -4.36
CA ASN A 56 -7.36 5.07 -5.58
C ASN A 56 -6.77 6.45 -5.85
N ARG A 57 -5.47 6.59 -5.61
CA ARG A 57 -4.75 7.86 -5.78
C ARG A 57 -4.56 8.24 -7.25
N ALA A 58 -4.54 7.29 -8.17
CA ALA A 58 -4.36 7.55 -9.59
C ALA A 58 -5.63 8.17 -10.20
N THR A 59 -6.81 7.69 -9.80
CA THR A 59 -8.10 8.21 -10.29
C THR A 59 -8.74 9.23 -9.35
N GLY A 60 -8.23 9.38 -8.12
CA GLY A 60 -8.80 10.27 -7.10
C GLY A 60 -10.14 9.78 -6.54
N THR A 61 -10.47 8.50 -6.73
CA THR A 61 -11.74 7.90 -6.28
C THR A 61 -11.56 7.17 -4.96
N PHE A 62 -12.64 7.08 -4.19
CA PHE A 62 -12.71 6.33 -2.94
C PHE A 62 -13.69 5.18 -3.10
N SER A 63 -13.49 4.09 -2.36
CA SER A 63 -14.48 3.02 -2.28
C SER A 63 -15.79 3.58 -1.70
N GLU A 64 -16.92 3.23 -2.30
CA GLU A 64 -18.24 3.57 -1.76
C GLU A 64 -18.48 2.86 -0.42
N ASP A 65 -18.00 1.62 -0.29
CA ASP A 65 -18.04 0.83 0.93
C ASP A 65 -16.65 0.25 1.23
N PRO A 66 -15.78 1.01 1.93
CA PRO A 66 -14.44 0.53 2.27
C PRO A 66 -14.47 -0.59 3.33
N TYR A 67 -15.52 -0.68 4.15
CA TYR A 67 -15.62 -1.72 5.18
C TYR A 67 -15.89 -3.07 4.57
N LYS A 68 -16.80 -3.15 3.59
CA LYS A 68 -17.04 -4.38 2.84
C LYS A 68 -15.77 -4.94 2.21
N ALA A 69 -14.95 -4.08 1.58
CA ALA A 69 -13.68 -4.52 0.97
C ALA A 69 -12.68 -5.07 2.00
N VAL A 70 -12.70 -4.54 3.22
CA VAL A 70 -11.87 -5.04 4.33
C VAL A 70 -12.42 -6.37 4.84
N ASP A 71 -13.73 -6.48 5.05
CA ASP A 71 -14.38 -7.72 5.53
C ASP A 71 -14.15 -8.88 4.54
N GLU A 72 -14.32 -8.64 3.24
CA GLU A 72 -14.03 -9.63 2.19
C GLU A 72 -12.55 -10.05 2.19
N LEU A 73 -11.62 -9.11 2.45
CA LEU A 73 -10.19 -9.42 2.54
C LEU A 73 -9.87 -10.25 3.80
N ILE A 74 -10.53 -9.97 4.92
CA ILE A 74 -10.38 -10.76 6.16
C ILE A 74 -10.84 -12.20 5.90
N GLU A 75 -12.01 -12.38 5.30
CA GLU A 75 -12.52 -13.71 4.93
C GLU A 75 -11.56 -14.42 3.96
N TYR A 76 -11.08 -13.74 2.92
CA TYR A 76 -10.10 -14.30 1.98
C TYR A 76 -8.80 -14.73 2.66
N THR A 77 -8.36 -14.00 3.68
CA THR A 77 -7.09 -14.27 4.38
C THR A 77 -7.17 -15.50 5.28
N LEU A 78 -8.36 -15.80 5.81
CA LEU A 78 -8.58 -16.86 6.80
C LEU A 78 -9.03 -18.20 6.18
N ASN A 79 -9.49 -18.21 4.92
CA ASN A 79 -9.96 -19.38 4.19
C ASN A 79 -8.86 -20.05 3.36
#